data_AF-A0A0D0C5B8-F1
#
_entry.id   AF-A0A0D0C5B8-F1
#
_cell.length_a   1.000
_cell.length_b   1.000
_cell.length_c   1.000
_cell.angle_alpha   90.00
_cell.angle_beta   90.00
_cell.angle_gamma   90.00
#
_symmetry.space_group_name_H-M   'P 1'
#
loop_
_entity.id
_entity.type
_entity.pdbx_description
1 polymer ?
#
loop_
_entity_poly.entity_id
_entity_poly.type
_entity_poly.pdbx_seq_one_letter_code
_entity_poly.pdbx_strand_id
1 'polypeptide(L)'
;MSSSTTSTLLLPGHPTDSIHVHANGQCPVTGHKSHEYCPPQAGDLRSVCPALNTMANHGPRDGRHLTFGVLFRGLKECYGLTTPLASVLVTGSFVLIGRSPLRIPYLSDLSIFRAKTPTAPYPQAA
;
A
#
# COMPACT_ATOMS: atom_id res chain seq x y z
N MET A 1 -18.61 -11.06 27.02
CA MET A 1 -18.04 -9.75 26.68
C MET A 1 -16.62 -9.72 27.23
N SER A 2 -15.62 -9.98 26.41
CA SER A 2 -14.22 -9.94 26.84
C SER A 2 -13.41 -9.23 25.76
N SER A 3 -13.17 -7.95 25.99
CA SER A 3 -12.28 -7.13 25.18
C SER A 3 -10.86 -7.35 25.69
N SER A 4 -10.04 -8.08 24.94
CA SER A 4 -8.62 -8.25 25.22
C SER A 4 -7.85 -7.06 24.67
N THR A 5 -7.48 -6.14 25.56
CA THR A 5 -6.50 -5.08 25.32
C THR A 5 -5.11 -5.68 25.17
N THR A 6 -4.63 -5.78 23.94
CA THR A 6 -3.23 -6.05 23.63
C THR A 6 -2.43 -4.75 23.83
N SER A 7 -1.91 -4.55 25.04
CA SER A 7 -0.97 -3.46 25.34
C SER A 7 0.37 -3.73 24.67
N THR A 8 0.64 -2.96 23.61
CA THR A 8 1.94 -2.83 22.96
C THR A 8 2.99 -2.32 23.96
N LEU A 9 4.12 -3.02 24.03
CA LEU A 9 5.35 -2.58 24.68
C LEU A 9 5.81 -1.26 24.06
N LEU A 10 5.50 -0.12 24.69
CA LEU A 10 5.99 1.19 24.29
C LEU A 10 7.12 1.65 25.22
N LEU A 11 8.30 1.88 24.62
CA LEU A 11 9.45 2.49 25.27
C LEU A 11 9.09 3.90 25.79
N PRO A 12 9.54 4.30 26.99
CA PRO A 12 9.30 5.64 27.51
C PRO A 12 10.09 6.66 26.68
N GLY A 13 9.40 7.46 25.86
CA GLY A 13 10.01 8.55 25.09
C GLY A 13 9.59 8.65 23.61
N HIS A 14 8.84 7.68 23.07
CA HIS A 14 8.24 7.87 21.74
C HIS A 14 7.06 8.85 21.87
N PRO A 15 7.01 9.94 21.07
CA PRO A 15 5.83 10.79 21.03
C PRO A 15 4.62 9.91 20.71
N THR A 16 3.58 9.97 21.52
CA THR A 16 2.33 9.27 21.24
C THR A 16 1.89 9.70 19.85
N ASP A 17 1.92 8.76 18.89
CA ASP A 17 1.40 8.98 17.55
C ASP A 17 0.02 9.59 17.73
N SER A 18 -0.07 10.90 17.48
CA SER A 18 -1.32 11.62 17.66
C SER A 18 -2.24 11.02 16.62
N ILE A 19 -3.15 10.16 17.07
CA ILE A 19 -4.21 9.58 16.25
C ILE A 19 -4.97 10.78 15.72
N HIS A 20 -4.69 11.15 14.47
CA HIS A 20 -5.24 12.33 13.85
C HIS A 20 -5.99 11.87 12.60
N VAL A 21 -7.28 12.14 12.60
CA VAL A 21 -8.15 11.68 11.52
C VAL A 21 -8.05 12.64 10.35
N HIS A 22 -7.91 12.10 9.15
CA HIS A 22 -7.85 12.90 7.93
C HIS A 22 -9.28 13.26 7.50
N ALA A 23 -9.80 14.37 7.99
CA ALA A 23 -11.05 14.93 7.45
C ALA A 23 -10.79 15.41 6.01
N ASN A 24 -11.56 14.92 5.04
CA ASN A 24 -11.48 15.32 3.62
C ASN A 24 -10.14 15.03 2.93
N GLY A 25 -9.39 14.01 3.38
CA GLY A 25 -8.09 13.64 2.80
C GLY A 25 -6.94 14.58 3.16
N GLN A 26 -7.14 15.45 4.15
CA GLN A 26 -6.12 16.36 4.65
C GLN A 26 -5.60 15.90 6.01
N CYS A 27 -4.28 15.89 6.14
CA CYS A 27 -3.61 15.55 7.39
C CYS A 27 -3.44 16.83 8.23
N PRO A 28 -4.00 16.93 9.46
CA PRO A 28 -3.79 18.08 10.35
C PRO A 28 -2.33 18.27 10.79
N VAL A 29 -1.46 17.26 10.66
CA VAL A 29 -0.04 17.35 11.01
C VAL A 29 0.79 17.99 9.89
N THR A 30 0.50 17.67 8.63
CA THR A 30 1.25 18.18 7.46
C THR A 30 0.57 19.37 6.77
N GLY A 31 -0.70 19.63 7.10
CA GLY A 31 -1.53 20.63 6.44
C GLY A 31 -1.64 20.39 4.93
N HIS A 32 -1.45 21.45 4.15
CA HIS A 32 -1.53 21.44 2.67
C HIS A 32 -0.21 21.09 1.97
N LYS A 33 0.85 20.75 2.70
CA LYS A 33 2.15 20.48 2.07
C LYS A 33 2.11 19.14 1.32
N SER A 34 2.36 19.21 0.01
CA SER A 34 2.45 18.02 -0.83
C SER A 34 3.62 17.14 -0.36
N HIS A 35 3.37 15.85 -0.17
CA HIS A 35 4.36 14.82 0.11
C HIS A 35 5.09 14.84 1.46
N GLU A 36 4.66 15.62 2.46
CA GLU A 36 5.20 15.46 3.81
C GLU A 36 4.83 14.09 4.40
N TYR A 37 5.67 13.60 5.30
CA TYR A 37 5.44 12.34 5.98
C TYR A 37 4.14 12.41 6.80
N CYS A 38 3.28 11.40 6.65
CA CYS A 38 2.13 11.20 7.51
C CYS A 38 2.06 9.72 7.91
N PRO A 39 1.94 9.42 9.22
CA PRO A 39 1.81 8.03 9.68
C PRO A 39 0.50 7.40 9.18
N PRO A 40 0.48 6.09 8.94
CA PRO A 40 -0.72 5.36 8.52
C PRO A 40 -1.84 5.47 9.56
N GLN A 41 -3.07 5.61 9.07
CA GLN A 41 -4.28 5.68 9.90
C GLN A 41 -4.99 4.31 9.96
N ALA A 42 -5.95 4.20 10.89
CA ALA A 42 -6.80 3.02 10.96
C ALA A 42 -7.59 2.82 9.66
N GLY A 43 -7.42 1.68 9.00
CA GLY A 43 -8.08 1.33 7.74
C GLY A 43 -7.22 1.55 6.48
N ASP A 44 -6.09 2.24 6.61
CA ASP A 44 -5.07 2.35 5.56
C ASP A 44 -4.43 0.99 5.30
N LEU A 45 -4.16 0.69 4.03
CA LEU A 45 -3.48 -0.53 3.63
C LEU A 45 -1.99 -0.28 3.48
N ARG A 46 -1.19 -1.20 4.00
CA ARG A 46 0.26 -1.22 3.79
C ARG A 46 0.66 -2.59 3.26
N SER A 47 1.66 -2.57 2.40
CA SER A 47 2.20 -3.76 1.75
C SER A 47 3.34 -4.37 2.59
N VAL A 48 3.85 -5.52 2.15
CA VAL A 48 5.11 -6.07 2.67
C VAL A 48 6.34 -5.33 2.12
N CYS A 49 6.18 -4.46 1.12
CA CYS A 49 7.27 -3.75 0.47
C CYS A 49 7.55 -2.42 1.20
N PRO A 50 8.76 -2.22 1.73
CA PRO A 50 9.12 -0.97 2.42
C PRO A 50 8.97 0.26 1.53
N ALA A 51 9.33 0.16 0.24
CA ALA A 51 9.21 1.27 -0.70
C ALA A 51 7.74 1.69 -0.91
N LEU A 52 6.83 0.76 -1.16
CA LEU A 52 5.42 1.13 -1.34
C LEU A 52 4.81 1.74 -0.07
N ASN A 53 5.25 1.30 1.11
CA ASN A 53 4.79 1.85 2.38
C ASN A 53 5.27 3.28 2.58
N THR A 54 6.53 3.56 2.27
CA THR A 54 7.07 4.93 2.29
C THR A 54 6.33 5.80 1.28
N MET A 55 6.10 5.33 0.06
CA MET A 55 5.33 6.08 -0.94
C MET A 55 3.90 6.39 -0.46
N ALA A 56 3.21 5.44 0.19
CA ALA A 56 1.89 5.67 0.76
C ALA A 56 1.95 6.70 1.92
N ASN A 57 2.98 6.64 2.75
CA ASN A 57 3.23 7.61 3.83
C ASN A 57 3.68 8.99 3.33
N HIS A 58 3.84 9.19 2.02
CA HIS A 58 4.19 10.47 1.40
C HIS A 58 3.24 10.82 0.22
N GLY A 59 2.20 10.03 -0.05
CA GLY A 59 1.43 10.15 -1.28
C GLY A 59 0.02 9.60 -1.13
N PRO A 60 -0.43 8.62 -1.94
CA PRO A 60 -1.75 8.01 -1.82
C PRO A 60 -1.88 7.29 -0.46
N ARG A 61 -2.40 8.02 0.54
CA ARG A 61 -2.31 7.70 1.97
C ARG A 61 -3.04 6.42 2.35
N ASP A 62 -4.18 6.17 1.72
CA ASP A 62 -5.03 5.03 1.99
C ASP A 62 -4.42 3.69 1.53
N GLY A 63 -3.44 3.72 0.62
CA GLY A 63 -2.82 2.53 0.05
C GLY A 63 -3.80 1.70 -0.82
N ARG A 64 -4.88 2.30 -1.30
CA ARG A 64 -5.91 1.64 -2.12
C ARG A 64 -5.86 2.13 -3.57
N HIS A 65 -6.46 1.35 -4.47
CA HIS A 65 -6.62 1.70 -5.89
C HIS A 65 -5.34 2.22 -6.58
N LEU A 66 -4.21 1.56 -6.32
CA LEU A 66 -2.94 1.86 -6.97
C LEU A 66 -2.99 1.51 -8.46
N THR A 67 -3.19 2.51 -9.31
CA THR A 67 -3.15 2.35 -10.77
C THR A 67 -1.71 2.29 -11.28
N PHE A 68 -1.54 1.81 -12.52
CA PHE A 68 -0.23 1.80 -13.18
C PHE A 68 0.43 3.18 -13.16
N GLY A 69 -0.32 4.22 -13.54
CA GLY A 69 0.20 5.59 -13.59
C GLY A 69 0.61 6.14 -12.23
N VAL A 70 -0.14 5.82 -11.17
CA VAL A 70 0.19 6.21 -9.80
C VAL A 70 1.51 5.56 -9.35
N LEU A 71 1.65 4.25 -9.55
CA LEU A 71 2.88 3.54 -9.17
C LEU A 71 4.08 3.97 -10.02
N PHE A 72 3.90 4.08 -11.34
CA PHE A 72 4.98 4.47 -12.24
C PHE A 72 5.50 5.88 -11.91
N ARG A 73 4.60 6.84 -11.73
CA ARG A 73 4.98 8.21 -11.36
C ARG A 73 5.56 8.27 -9.95
N GLY A 74 4.92 7.62 -8.98
CA GLY A 74 5.41 7.59 -7.60
C GLY A 74 6.80 6.98 -7.46
N LEU A 75 7.10 5.90 -8.18
CA LEU A 75 8.45 5.31 -8.19
C LEU A 75 9.51 6.27 -8.73
N LYS A 76 9.17 7.05 -9.76
CA LYS A 76 10.09 8.02 -10.35
C LYS A 76 10.28 9.25 -9.46
N GLU A 77 9.19 9.79 -8.92
CA GLU A 77 9.22 11.04 -8.15
C GLU A 77 9.72 10.82 -6.72
N CYS A 78 9.30 9.75 -6.04
CA CYS A 78 9.73 9.49 -4.66
C CYS A 78 11.16 8.97 -4.56
N TYR A 79 11.65 8.23 -5.56
CA TYR A 79 12.94 7.53 -5.48
C TYR A 79 13.92 7.86 -6.61
N GLY A 80 13.53 8.68 -7.58
CA GLY A 80 14.40 9.01 -8.72
C GLY A 80 14.64 7.84 -9.67
N LEU A 81 13.73 6.85 -9.74
CA LEU A 81 13.91 5.71 -10.64
C LEU A 81 13.94 6.15 -12.11
N THR A 82 14.77 5.48 -12.89
CA THR A 82 14.76 5.65 -14.34
C THR A 82 13.47 5.05 -14.92
N THR A 83 12.99 5.62 -16.03
CA THR A 83 11.82 5.13 -16.77
C THR A 83 11.86 3.60 -17.03
N PRO A 84 12.94 3.00 -17.56
CA PRO A 84 12.95 1.55 -17.82
C PRO A 84 12.78 0.71 -16.55
N LEU A 85 13.47 1.07 -15.46
CA LEU A 85 13.37 0.34 -14.19
C LEU A 85 11.96 0.45 -13.59
N ALA A 86 11.38 1.65 -13.59
CA ALA A 86 10.01 1.86 -13.12
C ALA A 86 9.00 1.06 -13.97
N SER A 87 9.14 1.06 -15.31
CA SER A 87 8.27 0.29 -16.20
C SER A 87 8.32 -1.21 -15.91
N VAL A 88 9.51 -1.78 -15.70
CA VAL A 88 9.67 -3.22 -15.40
C VAL A 88 9.00 -3.57 -14.07
N LEU A 89 9.25 -2.79 -13.02
CA LEU A 89 8.69 -3.06 -11.68
C LEU A 89 7.16 -2.98 -11.66
N VAL A 90 6.58 -1.95 -12.28
CA VAL A 90 5.11 -1.80 -12.30
C VAL A 90 4.49 -2.86 -13.19
N THR A 91 4.99 -3.07 -14.40
CA THR A 91 4.45 -4.08 -15.32
C THR A 91 4.55 -5.48 -14.71
N GLY A 92 5.71 -5.85 -14.16
CA GLY A 92 5.92 -7.12 -13.47
C GLY A 92 4.95 -7.31 -12.33
N SER A 93 4.77 -6.30 -11.46
CA SER A 93 3.82 -6.38 -10.34
C SER A 93 2.39 -6.65 -10.78
N PHE A 94 1.91 -5.94 -11.81
CA PHE A 94 0.54 -6.12 -12.33
C PHE A 94 0.33 -7.49 -12.97
N VAL A 95 1.34 -8.00 -13.68
CA VAL A 95 1.32 -9.34 -14.27
C VAL A 95 1.31 -10.42 -13.17
N LEU A 96 2.19 -10.29 -12.18
CA LEU A 96 2.33 -11.26 -11.08
C LEU A 96 1.09 -11.34 -10.18
N ILE A 97 0.40 -10.21 -9.97
CA ILE A 97 -0.82 -10.14 -9.15
C ILE A 97 -2.07 -10.53 -9.99
N GLY A 98 -1.91 -10.82 -11.28
CA GLY A 98 -3.02 -11.18 -12.17
C GLY A 98 -4.02 -10.03 -12.40
N ARG A 99 -3.59 -8.78 -12.16
CA ARG A 99 -4.36 -7.55 -12.38
C ARG A 99 -3.91 -6.78 -13.61
N SER A 100 -3.10 -7.39 -14.46
CA SER A 100 -2.53 -6.77 -15.65
C SER A 100 -3.62 -6.34 -16.64
N PRO A 101 -3.63 -5.05 -17.08
CA PRO A 101 -4.56 -4.57 -18.11
C PRO A 101 -4.22 -5.13 -19.50
N LEU A 102 -3.00 -5.65 -19.67
CA LEU A 102 -2.57 -6.35 -20.86
C LEU A 102 -2.85 -7.85 -20.66
N ARG A 103 -3.76 -8.40 -21.47
CA ARG A 103 -3.91 -9.86 -21.61
C ARG A 103 -2.68 -10.35 -22.39
N ILE A 104 -1.64 -10.79 -21.69
CA ILE A 104 -0.43 -11.34 -22.31
C ILE A 104 -0.70 -12.82 -22.61
N PRO A 105 -0.95 -13.22 -23.87
CA PRO A 105 -1.32 -14.61 -24.21
C PRO A 105 -0.19 -15.62 -23.94
N TYR A 106 1.06 -15.15 -23.82
CA TYR A 106 2.26 -15.99 -23.68
C TYR A 106 2.63 -16.33 -22.22
N LEU A 107 1.95 -15.75 -21.21
CA LEU A 107 2.17 -16.09 -19.79
C LEU A 107 1.12 -17.04 -19.22
N SER A 108 0.31 -17.64 -20.09
CA SER A 108 -0.72 -18.63 -19.72
C SER A 108 -0.14 -19.91 -19.10
N ASP A 109 1.15 -20.17 -19.30
CA ASP A 109 1.82 -21.40 -18.87
C ASP A 109 2.74 -21.23 -17.65
N LEU A 110 2.69 -20.06 -16.98
CA LEU A 110 3.44 -19.87 -15.74
C LEU A 110 2.62 -20.34 -14.54
N SER A 111 2.52 -21.67 -14.41
CA SER A 111 2.03 -22.39 -13.22
C SER A 111 2.78 -22.01 -11.92
N ILE A 112 3.84 -21.22 -12.01
CA ILE A 112 4.68 -20.73 -10.90
C ILE A 112 3.94 -19.71 -10.02
N PHE A 113 3.00 -18.92 -10.55
CA PHE A 113 2.26 -17.92 -9.76
C PHE A 113 0.83 -18.32 -9.41
N ARG A 114 0.44 -19.58 -9.63
CA ARG A 114 -0.83 -20.10 -9.11
C ARG A 114 -0.73 -20.22 -7.59
N ALA A 115 -0.91 -19.09 -6.91
CA ALA A 115 -1.26 -19.07 -5.51
C ALA A 115 -2.42 -20.05 -5.32
N LYS A 116 -2.16 -21.13 -4.59
CA LYS A 116 -3.19 -22.07 -4.20
C LYS A 116 -4.22 -21.27 -3.41
N THR A 117 -5.37 -20.99 -4.04
CA THR A 117 -6.52 -20.40 -3.36
C THR A 117 -6.87 -21.31 -2.19
N PRO A 118 -6.74 -20.86 -0.94
CA PRO A 118 -7.34 -21.57 0.17
C PRO A 118 -8.85 -21.46 -0.03
N THR A 119 -9.51 -22.59 -0.27
CA THR A 119 -10.96 -22.68 -0.16
C THR A 119 -11.33 -22.49 1.30
N ALA A 120 -11.65 -21.27 1.70
CA ALA A 120 -12.35 -21.02 2.94
C ALA A 120 -13.48 -20.02 2.66
N PRO A 121 -14.75 -20.38 2.94
CA PRO A 121 -15.87 -19.45 2.82
C PRO A 121 -15.72 -18.35 3.88
N TYR A 122 -15.66 -17.10 3.43
CA TYR A 122 -15.74 -15.95 4.33
C TYR A 122 -17.14 -15.93 4.96
N PRO A 123 -17.31 -16.00 6.29
CA PRO A 123 -18.62 -15.80 6.89
C PRO A 123 -19.03 -14.34 6.71
N GLN A 124 -20.22 -14.13 6.15
CA GLN A 124 -20.85 -12.81 6.16
C GLN A 124 -21.11 -12.43 7.62
N ALA A 125 -20.54 -11.31 8.06
CA ALA A 125 -20.88 -10.70 9.33
C ALA A 125 -22.29 -10.11 9.22
N ALA A 126 -23.20 -10.63 10.03
CA ALA A 126 -24.49 -10.03 10.38
C ALA A 126 -24.31 -9.06 11.56
#